data_AF-A0A947A0W3-F1
#
_entry.id   AF-A0A947A0W3-F1
#
_cell.length_a   1.000
_cell.length_b   1.000
_cell.length_c   1.000
_cell.angle_alpha   90.00
_cell.angle_beta   90.00
_cell.angle_gamma   90.00
#
_symmetry.space_group_name_H-M   'P 1'
#
loop_
_entity.id
_entity.type
_entity.pdbx_description
1 polymer ?
#
loop_
_entity_poly.entity_id
_entity_poly.type
_entity_poly.pdbx_seq_one_letter_code
_entity_poly.pdbx_strand_id
1 'polypeptide(L)'
;FDPELKGKNLLETSQTLKEYMMDNMTAEERRSIKEPKYFYEVTFDKPGGIPMPLIVEYTYADGTRENITYPPEIWRKNDKEVKRVIASEKEITGIVVDPKAETADIDVTNNAWPKKEQQSDFDKFKKSIKGK
;
A
#
# COMPACT_ATOMS: atom_id res chain seq x y z
N PHE A 1 14.95 6.38 -5.12
CA PHE A 1 14.80 5.70 -6.42
C PHE A 1 16.17 5.65 -7.06
N ASP A 2 16.78 4.47 -7.13
CA ASP A 2 18.06 4.28 -7.82
C ASP A 2 17.76 3.92 -9.30
N PRO A 3 18.11 4.79 -10.26
CA PRO A 3 17.85 4.53 -11.68
C PRO A 3 18.54 3.27 -12.20
N GLU A 4 19.64 2.82 -11.59
CA GLU A 4 20.43 1.68 -12.06
C GLU A 4 19.80 0.31 -11.77
N LEU A 5 18.79 0.29 -10.90
CA LEU A 5 18.04 -0.91 -10.51
C LEU A 5 16.77 -1.10 -11.35
N LYS A 6 16.44 -0.15 -12.22
CA LYS A 6 15.22 -0.18 -13.02
C LYS A 6 15.28 -1.32 -14.06
N GLY A 7 14.44 -2.33 -13.88
CA GLY A 7 14.29 -3.46 -14.82
C GLY A 7 15.23 -4.64 -14.58
N LYS A 8 16.09 -4.60 -13.54
CA LYS A 8 16.90 -5.75 -13.12
C LYS A 8 16.09 -6.68 -12.21
N ASN A 9 16.32 -7.98 -12.32
CA ASN A 9 15.67 -8.97 -11.48
C ASN A 9 16.30 -8.99 -10.07
N LEU A 10 15.53 -9.33 -9.03
CA LEU A 10 15.98 -9.42 -7.64
C LEU A 10 17.14 -10.41 -7.47
N LEU A 11 17.10 -11.53 -8.19
CA LEU A 11 18.18 -12.53 -8.23
C LEU A 11 19.48 -11.99 -8.82
N GLU A 12 19.39 -11.01 -9.72
CA GLU A 12 20.58 -10.37 -10.31
C GLU A 12 21.08 -9.22 -9.46
N THR A 13 20.19 -8.63 -8.66
CA THR A 13 20.47 -7.45 -7.82
C THR A 13 21.10 -7.85 -6.48
N SER A 14 20.80 -9.04 -5.96
CA SER A 14 21.35 -9.53 -4.69
C SER A 14 22.13 -10.83 -4.87
N GLN A 15 23.46 -10.74 -4.71
CA GLN A 15 24.35 -11.91 -4.76
C GLN A 15 24.01 -12.94 -3.68
N THR A 16 23.71 -12.48 -2.46
CA THR A 16 23.42 -13.34 -1.31
C THR A 16 22.08 -14.08 -1.46
N LEU A 17 21.05 -13.40 -2.00
CA LEU A 17 19.75 -14.04 -2.24
C LEU A 17 19.86 -15.12 -3.32
N LYS A 18 20.63 -14.82 -4.37
CA LYS A 18 20.92 -15.77 -5.45
C LYS A 18 21.64 -17.01 -4.93
N GLU A 19 22.70 -16.83 -4.16
CA GLU A 19 23.47 -17.94 -3.58
C GLU A 19 22.60 -18.82 -2.68
N TYR A 20 21.82 -18.21 -1.77
CA TYR A 20 20.89 -18.93 -0.91
C TYR A 20 19.85 -19.76 -1.69
N MET A 21 19.26 -19.20 -2.75
CA MET A 21 18.29 -19.93 -3.59
C MET A 21 18.95 -21.05 -4.41
N MET A 22 20.22 -20.87 -4.79
CA MET A 22 21.00 -21.86 -5.53
C MET A 22 21.44 -23.04 -4.64
N ASP A 23 21.61 -22.80 -3.34
CA ASP A 23 22.03 -23.83 -2.39
C ASP A 23 20.86 -24.57 -1.73
N ASN A 24 19.71 -23.90 -1.55
CA ASN A 24 18.61 -24.42 -0.71
C ASN A 24 17.36 -24.83 -1.49
N MET A 25 17.26 -24.57 -2.79
CA MET A 25 16.05 -24.88 -3.57
C MET A 25 16.38 -25.69 -4.81
N THR A 26 15.49 -26.58 -5.24
CA THR A 26 15.63 -27.32 -6.50
C THR A 26 15.33 -26.44 -7.72
N ALA A 27 15.75 -26.86 -8.91
CA ALA A 27 15.53 -26.10 -10.14
C ALA A 27 14.03 -25.89 -10.46
N GLU A 28 13.18 -26.82 -10.04
CA GLU A 28 11.72 -26.73 -10.23
C GLU A 28 11.10 -25.74 -9.26
N GLU A 29 11.50 -25.77 -7.98
CA GLU A 29 11.05 -24.81 -6.97
C GLU A 29 11.46 -23.38 -7.35
N ARG A 30 12.69 -23.17 -7.84
CA ARG A 30 13.17 -21.86 -8.32
C ARG A 30 12.32 -21.28 -9.43
N ARG A 31 11.78 -22.12 -10.34
CA ARG A 31 10.92 -21.67 -11.44
C ARG A 31 9.50 -21.32 -10.98
N SER A 32 9.06 -21.88 -9.87
CA SER A 32 7.72 -21.65 -9.32
C SER A 32 7.63 -20.41 -8.43
N ILE A 33 8.78 -19.84 -8.03
CA ILE A 33 8.84 -18.66 -7.20
C ILE A 33 8.38 -17.45 -7.98
N LYS A 34 7.34 -16.82 -7.45
CA LYS A 34 6.84 -15.54 -7.90
C LYS A 34 7.79 -14.45 -7.42
N GLU A 35 8.52 -13.86 -8.35
CA GLU A 35 9.43 -12.75 -8.08
C GLU A 35 8.64 -11.42 -8.11
N PRO A 36 8.40 -10.78 -6.96
CA PRO A 36 7.71 -9.50 -6.92
C PRO A 36 8.56 -8.43 -7.62
N LYS A 37 7.96 -7.69 -8.56
CA LYS A 37 8.64 -6.65 -9.33
C LYS A 37 8.67 -5.29 -8.64
N TYR A 38 7.74 -5.06 -7.72
CA TYR A 38 7.53 -3.79 -7.04
C TYR A 38 7.53 -3.98 -5.52
N PHE A 39 8.21 -3.09 -4.82
CA PHE A 39 8.21 -3.02 -3.37
C PHE A 39 7.76 -1.64 -2.93
N TYR A 40 6.80 -1.61 -2.02
CA TYR A 40 6.26 -0.40 -1.45
C TYR A 40 6.44 -0.45 0.06
N GLU A 41 7.03 0.58 0.65
CA GLU A 41 6.92 0.83 2.08
C GLU A 41 5.77 1.80 2.30
N VAL A 42 4.72 1.32 2.96
CA VAL A 42 3.54 2.12 3.29
C VAL A 42 3.48 2.30 4.80
N THR A 43 3.44 3.56 5.24
CA THR A 43 3.22 3.92 6.63
C THR A 43 1.75 4.24 6.82
N PHE A 44 1.11 3.56 7.75
CA PHE A 44 -0.27 3.84 8.16
C PHE A 44 -0.25 4.51 9.52
N ASP A 45 -0.85 5.70 9.59
CA ASP A 45 -1.04 6.45 10.81
C ASP A 45 -2.44 6.18 11.38
N LYS A 46 -2.52 5.95 12.68
CA LYS A 46 -3.78 5.78 13.40
C LYS A 46 -3.91 6.86 14.48
N PRO A 47 -4.41 8.06 14.14
CA PRO A 47 -4.71 9.09 15.12
C PRO A 47 -5.83 8.59 16.06
N GLY A 48 -5.49 8.35 17.34
CA GLY A 48 -6.44 7.87 18.35
C GLY A 48 -5.83 6.80 19.25
N GLY A 49 -6.53 6.44 20.33
CA GLY A 49 -6.00 5.55 21.38
C GLY A 49 -6.48 4.10 21.33
N ILE A 50 -7.46 3.76 20.50
CA ILE A 50 -8.07 2.43 20.49
C ILE A 50 -7.47 1.61 19.33
N PRO A 51 -6.92 0.40 19.58
CA PRO A 51 -6.45 -0.48 18.52
C PRO A 51 -7.63 -0.99 17.68
N MET A 52 -7.58 -0.78 16.37
CA MET A 52 -8.61 -1.21 15.42
C MET A 52 -7.98 -2.05 14.31
N PRO A 53 -8.74 -2.96 13.67
CA PRO A 53 -8.29 -3.60 12.44
C PRO A 53 -8.00 -2.55 11.37
N LEU A 54 -6.93 -2.73 10.61
CA LEU A 54 -6.58 -1.87 9.48
C LEU A 54 -7.07 -2.57 8.20
N ILE A 55 -8.13 -2.04 7.60
CA ILE A 55 -8.70 -2.55 6.35
C ILE A 55 -8.17 -1.69 5.21
N VAL A 56 -7.57 -2.32 4.19
CA VAL A 56 -6.92 -1.61 3.08
C VAL A 56 -7.32 -2.23 1.74
N GLU A 57 -7.77 -1.39 0.81
CA GLU A 57 -7.94 -1.73 -0.60
C GLU A 57 -6.74 -1.22 -1.41
N TYR A 58 -6.04 -2.14 -2.06
CA TYR A 58 -5.01 -1.84 -3.04
C TYR A 58 -5.60 -1.88 -4.45
N THR A 59 -5.39 -0.84 -5.23
CA THR A 59 -5.72 -0.78 -6.66
C THR A 59 -4.43 -0.87 -7.47
N TYR A 60 -4.40 -1.80 -8.42
CA TYR A 60 -3.24 -2.01 -9.29
C TYR A 60 -3.41 -1.35 -10.66
N ALA A 61 -2.30 -1.14 -11.35
CA ALA A 61 -2.26 -0.54 -12.69
C ALA A 61 -3.03 -1.33 -13.76
N ASP A 62 -3.24 -2.64 -13.55
CA ASP A 62 -4.05 -3.48 -14.45
C ASP A 62 -5.58 -3.38 -14.17
N GLY A 63 -5.98 -2.56 -13.20
CA GLY A 63 -7.37 -2.37 -12.79
C GLY A 63 -7.88 -3.37 -11.77
N THR A 64 -7.08 -4.38 -11.39
CA THR A 64 -7.46 -5.32 -10.32
C THR A 64 -7.39 -4.65 -8.95
N ARG A 65 -8.19 -5.16 -8.01
CA ARG A 65 -8.25 -4.67 -6.63
C ARG A 65 -8.07 -5.82 -5.65
N GLU A 66 -7.35 -5.56 -4.58
CA GLU A 66 -7.14 -6.50 -3.48
C GLU A 66 -7.52 -5.85 -2.15
N ASN A 67 -8.35 -6.53 -1.37
CA ASN A 67 -8.75 -6.09 -0.03
C ASN A 67 -8.02 -6.92 1.01
N ILE A 68 -7.22 -6.26 1.85
CA ILE A 68 -6.47 -6.88 2.93
C ILE A 68 -6.93 -6.28 4.26
N THR A 69 -7.29 -7.16 5.19
CA THR A 69 -7.57 -6.78 6.57
C THR A 69 -6.41 -7.22 7.45
N TYR A 70 -5.72 -6.25 8.03
CA TYR A 70 -4.73 -6.49 9.06
C TYR A 70 -5.40 -6.45 10.44
N PRO A 71 -5.10 -7.41 11.32
CA PRO A 71 -5.78 -7.48 12.60
C PRO A 71 -5.18 -6.42 13.57
N PRO A 72 -5.82 -6.12 14.71
CA PRO A 72 -5.40 -5.02 15.59
C PRO A 72 -4.01 -5.20 16.22
N GLU A 73 -3.44 -6.40 16.26
CA GLU A 73 -2.15 -6.71 16.89
C GLU A 73 -0.96 -6.01 16.22
N ILE A 74 -1.16 -5.48 15.01
CA ILE A 74 -0.14 -4.72 14.29
C ILE A 74 0.28 -3.45 15.04
N TRP A 75 -0.63 -2.93 15.89
CA TRP A 75 -0.42 -1.75 16.72
C TRP A 75 0.31 -2.06 18.05
N ARG A 76 0.66 -3.33 18.31
CA ARG A 76 1.22 -3.75 19.62
C ARG A 76 2.56 -3.11 19.95
N LYS A 77 3.41 -2.87 18.95
CA LYS A 77 4.74 -2.26 19.14
C LYS A 77 4.69 -0.74 19.09
N ASN A 78 3.79 -0.20 18.28
CA ASN A 78 3.58 1.23 18.10
C ASN A 78 2.09 1.42 17.77
N ASP A 79 1.40 2.15 18.63
CA ASP A 79 -0.05 2.39 18.57
C ASP A 79 -0.42 3.55 17.65
N LYS A 80 0.57 4.34 17.21
CA LYS A 80 0.39 5.54 16.36
C LYS A 80 0.67 5.27 14.90
N GLU A 81 1.74 4.55 14.59
CA GLU A 81 2.15 4.26 13.22
C GLU A 81 2.52 2.78 13.04
N VAL A 82 2.18 2.23 11.87
CA VAL A 82 2.65 0.92 11.45
C VAL A 82 3.21 1.01 10.04
N LYS A 83 4.43 0.49 9.86
CA LYS A 83 5.08 0.39 8.55
C LYS A 83 4.85 -1.00 7.98
N ARG A 84 4.44 -1.06 6.72
CA ARG A 84 4.19 -2.29 5.99
C ARG A 84 4.93 -2.28 4.67
N VAL A 85 5.72 -3.32 4.46
CA VAL A 85 6.36 -3.59 3.18
C VAL A 85 5.42 -4.49 2.37
N ILE A 86 5.03 -4.02 1.20
CA ILE A 86 4.16 -4.72 0.26
C ILE A 86 5.01 -5.11 -0.93
N ALA A 87 5.14 -6.41 -1.15
CA ALA A 87 5.78 -6.98 -2.32
C ALA A 87 4.69 -7.35 -3.32
N SER A 88 4.73 -6.78 -4.52
CA SER A 88 3.75 -7.05 -5.58
C SER A 88 4.42 -7.30 -6.92
N GLU A 89 3.83 -8.20 -7.71
CA GLU A 89 4.18 -8.36 -9.13
C GLU A 89 3.66 -7.18 -9.98
N LYS A 90 2.67 -6.45 -9.46
CA LYS A 90 1.96 -5.38 -10.16
C LYS A 90 2.22 -4.04 -9.50
N GLU A 91 2.17 -2.99 -10.31
CA GLU A 91 2.29 -1.63 -9.82
C GLU A 91 1.03 -1.21 -9.06
N ILE A 92 1.17 -0.69 -7.84
CA ILE A 92 0.08 -0.13 -7.04
C ILE A 92 -0.15 1.32 -7.48
N THR A 93 -1.37 1.63 -7.92
CA THR A 93 -1.77 2.98 -8.35
C THR A 93 -2.68 3.68 -7.34
N GLY A 94 -3.24 2.95 -6.39
CA GLY A 94 -4.11 3.51 -5.37
C GLY A 94 -4.16 2.66 -4.10
N ILE A 95 -4.27 3.33 -2.97
CA ILE A 95 -4.45 2.71 -1.65
C ILE A 95 -5.61 3.44 -0.98
N VAL A 96 -6.60 2.69 -0.50
CA VAL A 96 -7.73 3.25 0.25
C VAL A 96 -7.86 2.51 1.56
N VAL A 97 -7.80 3.23 2.66
CA VAL A 97 -8.08 2.72 4.00
C VAL A 97 -9.59 2.72 4.21
N ASP A 98 -10.11 1.60 4.71
CA ASP A 98 -11.51 1.40 5.07
C ASP A 98 -12.52 1.88 4.00
N PRO A 99 -12.50 1.31 2.77
CA PRO A 99 -13.35 1.74 1.67
C PRO A 99 -14.85 1.57 1.95
N LYS A 100 -15.21 0.72 2.92
CA LYS A 100 -16.58 0.40 3.30
C LYS A 100 -17.05 1.07 4.59
N ALA A 101 -16.21 1.92 5.19
CA ALA A 101 -16.50 2.60 6.46
C ALA A 101 -16.92 1.61 7.57
N GLU A 102 -16.19 0.51 7.70
CA GLU A 102 -16.37 -0.51 8.74
C GLU A 102 -15.77 -0.07 10.08
N THR A 103 -14.87 0.91 10.07
CA THR A 103 -14.27 1.53 11.25
C THR A 103 -15.00 2.81 11.64
N ALA A 104 -14.95 3.16 12.93
CA ALA A 104 -15.56 4.38 13.46
C ALA A 104 -14.68 5.64 13.20
N ASP A 105 -14.13 5.76 11.99
CA ASP A 105 -13.33 6.91 11.59
C ASP A 105 -14.22 8.10 11.23
N ILE A 106 -13.85 9.28 11.71
CA ILE A 106 -14.60 10.53 11.50
C ILE A 106 -14.08 11.33 10.30
N ASP A 107 -12.82 11.14 9.91
CA ASP A 107 -12.18 11.89 8.83
C ASP A 107 -11.77 10.94 7.70
N VAL A 108 -12.67 10.76 6.73
CA VAL A 108 -12.39 9.93 5.55
C VAL A 108 -11.56 10.65 4.48
N THR A 109 -11.21 11.91 4.67
CA THR A 109 -10.54 12.72 3.63
C THR A 109 -9.07 12.39 3.45
N ASN A 110 -8.46 11.76 4.45
CA ASN A 110 -7.06 11.32 4.47
C ASN A 110 -6.87 9.82 4.18
N ASN A 111 -7.95 9.07 3.95
CA ASN A 111 -7.91 7.61 3.79
C ASN A 111 -7.50 7.15 2.38
N ALA A 112 -7.11 8.06 1.48
CA ALA A 112 -6.75 7.70 0.11
C ALA A 112 -5.33 8.18 -0.24
N TRP A 113 -4.56 7.29 -0.85
CA TRP A 113 -3.33 7.61 -1.56
C TRP A 113 -3.47 7.26 -3.05
N PRO A 114 -3.05 8.14 -3.98
CA PRO A 114 -2.69 9.53 -3.75
C PRO A 114 -3.85 10.34 -3.16
N LYS A 115 -3.54 11.40 -2.41
CA LYS A 115 -4.56 12.24 -1.77
C LYS A 115 -5.49 12.80 -2.84
N LYS A 116 -6.78 12.49 -2.74
CA LYS A 116 -7.79 13.04 -3.65
C LYS A 116 -8.06 14.50 -3.25
N GLU A 117 -7.88 15.43 -4.17
CA GLU A 117 -8.33 16.81 -3.98
C GLU A 117 -9.86 16.83 -3.94
N GLN A 118 -10.43 16.99 -2.74
CA GLN A 118 -11.86 17.24 -2.60
C GLN A 118 -12.11 18.75 -2.66
N GLN A 119 -13.01 19.20 -3.53
CA GLN A 119 -13.46 20.59 -3.53
C GLN A 119 -14.14 20.90 -2.20
N SER A 120 -13.67 21.94 -1.49
CA SER A 120 -14.31 22.35 -0.26
C SER A 120 -15.71 22.89 -0.53
N ASP A 121 -16.59 22.84 0.47
CA ASP A 121 -17.93 23.41 0.34
C ASP A 121 -17.89 24.93 0.11
N PHE A 122 -16.84 25.60 0.59
CA PHE A 122 -16.60 27.01 0.28
C PHE A 122 -16.24 27.23 -1.20
N ASP A 123 -15.42 26.34 -1.80
CA ASP A 123 -15.11 26.42 -3.23
C ASP A 123 -16.34 26.17 -4.09
N LYS A 124 -17.19 25.21 -3.70
CA LYS A 124 -18.51 24.97 -4.33
C LYS A 124 -19.41 26.21 -4.22
N PHE A 125 -19.46 26.84 -3.05
CA PHE A 125 -20.22 28.07 -2.80
C PHE A 125 -19.70 29.26 -3.62
N LYS A 126 -18.38 29.45 -3.71
CA LYS A 126 -17.79 30.53 -4.53
C LYS A 126 -18.07 30.32 -6.02
N LYS A 127 -18.06 29.07 -6.49
CA LYS A 127 -18.41 28.71 -7.87
C LYS A 127 -19.89 28.98 -8.17
N SER A 128 -20.79 28.75 -7.22
CA SER A 128 -22.22 29.04 -7.41
C SER A 128 -22.54 30.54 -7.41
N ILE A 129 -21.80 31.35 -6.65
CA ILE A 129 -21.96 32.82 -6.64
C ILE A 129 -21.33 33.49 -7.87
N LYS A 130 -20.16 33.02 -8.34
CA LYS A 130 -19.51 33.57 -9.53
C LYS A 130 -20.20 33.21 -10.86
N GLY A 131 -21.18 32.31 -10.83
CA GLY A 131 -21.95 31.86 -12.00
C GLY A 131 -23.29 32.59 -12.19
N LYS A 132 -23.54 33.68 -11.47
CA LYS A 132 -24.69 34.59 -11.65
C LYS A 132 -24.23 35.97 -12.08
#